data_AF-A0A7C1VHG6-F1
#
_entry.id   AF-A0A7C1VHG6-F1
#
_cell.length_a   1.000
_cell.length_b   1.000
_cell.length_c   1.000
_cell.angle_alpha   90.00
_cell.angle_beta   90.00
_cell.angle_gamma   90.00
#
_symmetry.space_group_name_H-M   'P 1'
#
loop_
_entity.id
_entity.type
_entity.pdbx_description
1 polymer ?
#
loop_
_entity_poly.entity_id
_entity_poly.type
_entity_poly.pdbx_seq_one_letter_code
_entity_poly.pdbx_strand_id
1 'polypeptide(L)' 'MPVKAVRGAIGVEENTQVAIYSASSQLISVICRRNSIAEKDIISIVFSVTKDLNLANPATGLR' A
#
# COMPACT_ATOMS: atom_id res chain seq x y z
N MET A 1 13.75 3.87 -20.03
CA MET A 1 12.71 4.80 -19.50
C MET A 1 13.18 5.31 -18.14
N PRO A 2 12.87 6.56 -17.76
CA PRO A 2 13.21 7.06 -16.43
C PRO A 2 12.38 6.34 -15.36
N VAL A 3 12.99 6.07 -14.20
CA VAL A 3 12.30 5.57 -13.02
C VAL A 3 11.43 6.68 -12.45
N LYS A 4 10.20 6.35 -12.03
CA LYS A 4 9.24 7.28 -11.42
C LYS A 4 8.82 6.78 -10.04
N ALA A 5 8.48 7.71 -9.16
CA ALA A 5 7.86 7.40 -7.87
C ALA A 5 6.37 7.73 -7.90
N VAL A 6 5.54 6.87 -7.29
CA VAL A 6 4.10 7.11 -7.12
C VAL A 6 3.79 7.12 -5.63
N ARG A 7 2.93 8.04 -5.20
CA ARG A 7 2.49 8.19 -3.81
C ARG A 7 1.02 7.86 -3.67
N GLY A 8 0.64 7.37 -2.50
CA GLY A 8 -0.75 7.22 -2.08
C GLY A 8 -0.86 7.19 -0.57
N ALA A 9 -2.08 7.39 -0.09
CA ALA A 9 -2.45 7.33 1.32
C ALA A 9 -3.90 6.83 1.43
N ILE A 10 -4.19 6.10 2.49
CA ILE A 10 -5.52 5.60 2.83
C ILE A 10 -5.67 5.60 4.36
N GLY A 11 -6.87 5.89 4.86
CA GLY A 11 -7.21 5.76 6.27
C GLY A 11 -7.89 4.43 6.57
N VAL A 12 -7.90 4.04 7.84
CA VAL A 12 -8.67 2.90 8.35
C VAL A 12 -9.50 3.36 9.54
N GLU A 13 -10.71 2.83 9.69
CA GLU A 13 -11.59 3.14 10.83
C GLU A 13 -11.11 2.47 12.13
N GLU A 14 -10.43 1.34 12.02
CA GLU A 14 -9.98 0.54 13.17
C GLU A 14 -8.53 0.10 13.01
N ASN A 15 -7.75 0.17 14.10
CA ASN A 15 -6.41 -0.41 14.18
C ASN A 15 -6.53 -1.93 14.36
N THR A 16 -6.90 -2.65 13.31
CA THR A 16 -6.94 -4.12 13.27
C THR A 16 -6.13 -4.66 12.10
N GLN A 17 -5.63 -5.89 12.22
CA GLN A 17 -4.86 -6.54 11.16
C GLN A 17 -5.64 -6.63 9.84
N VAL A 18 -6.92 -6.99 9.92
CA VAL A 18 -7.82 -7.10 8.76
C VAL A 18 -8.00 -5.75 8.06
N ALA A 19 -8.25 -4.68 8.82
CA ALA A 19 -8.42 -3.34 8.26
C ALA A 19 -7.13 -2.84 7.60
N ILE A 20 -5.97 -2.99 8.26
CA ILE A 20 -4.67 -2.56 7.73
C ILE A 20 -4.32 -3.32 6.44
N TYR A 21 -4.53 -4.63 6.41
CA TYR A 21 -4.23 -5.45 5.23
C TYR A 21 -5.15 -5.06 4.06
N SER A 22 -6.47 -5.07 4.28
CA SER A 22 -7.45 -4.72 3.25
C SER A 22 -7.16 -3.33 2.65
N ALA A 23 -6.91 -2.34 3.49
CA ALA A 23 -6.61 -0.98 3.05
C ALA A 23 -5.30 -0.90 2.25
N SER A 24 -4.25 -1.60 2.69
CA SER A 24 -2.96 -1.63 1.99
C SER A 24 -3.07 -2.26 0.58
N SER A 25 -3.76 -3.40 0.45
CA SER A 25 -3.99 -4.07 -0.83
C SER A 25 -4.87 -3.23 -1.75
N GLN A 26 -5.92 -2.60 -1.21
CA GLN A 26 -6.78 -1.70 -1.97
C GLN A 26 -6.01 -0.50 -2.52
N LEU A 27 -5.18 0.14 -1.69
CA LEU A 27 -4.41 1.31 -2.08
C LEU A 27 -3.46 0.99 -3.24
N ILE A 28 -2.71 -0.11 -3.14
CA ILE A 28 -1.76 -0.52 -4.18
C ILE A 28 -2.49 -0.95 -5.46
N SER A 29 -3.58 -1.71 -5.34
CA SER A 29 -4.41 -2.08 -6.50
C SER A 29 -4.92 -0.86 -7.26
N VAL A 30 -5.40 0.16 -6.55
CA VAL A 30 -5.86 1.42 -7.17
C VAL A 30 -4.71 2.19 -7.81
N ILE A 31 -3.56 2.28 -7.16
CA ILE A 31 -2.35 2.93 -7.71
C ILE A 31 -1.93 2.23 -9.00
N CYS A 32 -1.77 0.90 -8.99
CA CYS A 32 -1.36 0.13 -10.15
C CYS A 32 -2.36 0.28 -11.30
N ARG A 33 -3.66 0.16 -11.01
CA ARG A 33 -4.72 0.31 -12.02
C ARG A 33 -4.73 1.70 -12.65
N ARG A 34 -4.67 2.77 -11.85
CA ARG A 34 -4.74 4.16 -12.35
C ARG A 34 -3.51 4.57 -13.16
N ASN A 35 -2.36 3.96 -12.89
CA ASN A 35 -1.10 4.29 -13.55
C ASN A 35 -0.67 3.23 -14.58
N SER A 36 -1.49 2.19 -14.80
CA SER A 36 -1.17 1.06 -15.69
C SER A 36 0.17 0.41 -15.37
N ILE A 37 0.49 0.23 -14.08
CA ILE A 37 1.72 -0.38 -13.60
C ILE A 37 1.48 -1.88 -13.42
N ALA A 38 2.26 -2.72 -14.12
CA ALA A 38 2.28 -4.15 -13.85
C ALA A 38 3.24 -4.46 -12.68
N GLU A 39 3.01 -5.58 -11.99
CA GLU A 39 3.84 -5.97 -10.84
C GLU A 39 5.34 -6.06 -11.19
N LYS A 40 5.67 -6.58 -12.38
CA LYS A 40 7.04 -6.66 -12.91
C LYS A 40 7.73 -5.30 -13.13
N ASP A 41 6.96 -4.22 -13.18
CA ASP A 41 7.48 -2.86 -13.37
C ASP A 41 7.81 -2.17 -12.03
N ILE A 42 7.45 -2.81 -10.90
CA ILE A 42 7.66 -2.27 -9.56
C ILE A 42 9.07 -2.63 -9.07
N ILE A 43 9.87 -1.60 -8.80
CA ILE A 43 11.22 -1.77 -8.23
C ILE A 43 11.16 -2.00 -6.71
N SER A 44 10.35 -1.20 -6.01
CA SER A 44 10.21 -1.26 -4.55
C SER A 44 8.96 -0.54 -4.09
N ILE A 45 8.40 -0.96 -2.96
CA ILE A 45 7.33 -0.25 -2.26
C ILE A 45 7.80 0.04 -0.83
N VAL A 46 7.64 1.30 -0.40
CA VAL A 46 7.97 1.73 0.96
C VAL A 46 6.68 2.17 1.65
N PHE A 47 6.42 1.60 2.82
CA PHE A 47 5.27 1.92 3.64
C PHE A 47 5.67 2.77 4.84
N SER A 48 4.77 3.67 5.22
CA SER A 48 4.77 4.38 6.48
C SER A 48 3.38 4.32 7.08
N VAL A 49 3.28 4.20 8.39
CA VAL A 49 2.01 4.26 9.13
C VAL A 49 2.10 5.36 10.19
N THR A 50 0.94 5.89 10.56
CA THR A 50 0.83 6.77 11.73
C THR A 50 1.00 5.96 13.02
N LYS A 51 1.38 6.61 14.12
CA LYS A 51 1.79 5.94 15.37
C LYS A 51 0.67 5.12 16.03
N ASP A 52 -0.57 5.46 15.75
CA ASP A 52 -1.79 4.80 16.23
C ASP A 52 -2.08 3.46 15.52
N LEU A 53 -1.44 3.18 14.39
CA LEU A 53 -1.57 1.91 13.67
C LEU A 53 -0.36 1.02 13.96
N ASN A 54 -0.52 0.09 14.91
CA ASN A 54 0.57 -0.73 15.43
C ASN A 54 0.28 -2.24 15.48
N LEU A 55 -0.92 -2.69 15.10
CA LEU A 55 -1.28 -4.11 15.18
C LEU A 55 -0.85 -4.93 13.96
N ALA A 56 -0.41 -4.30 12.86
CA ALA A 56 -0.01 -5.04 11.67
C ALA A 56 0.96 -4.26 10.76
N ASN A 57 1.78 -5.01 10.02
CA ASN A 57 2.64 -4.45 8.98
C ASN A 57 1.89 -4.42 7.63
N PRO A 58 1.64 -3.25 7.02
CA PRO A 58 0.90 -3.13 5.76
C PRO A 58 1.54 -3.89 4.60
N ALA A 59 2.87 -4.05 4.58
CA ALA A 59 3.55 -4.82 3.53
C ALA A 59 3.12 -6.30 3.50
N THR A 60 2.57 -6.82 4.61
CA THR A 60 2.08 -8.21 4.67
C THR A 60 0.77 -8.41 3.92
N GLY A 61 -0.07 -7.38 3.81
CA GLY A 61 -1.34 -7.45 3.06
C GLY A 61 -1.15 -7.54 1.54
N LEU A 62 0.06 -7.30 1.04
CA LEU A 62 0.40 -7.43 -0.38
C LEU A 62 0.96 -8.80 -0.78
N ARG A 63 1.19 -9.69 0.18
CA ARG A 63 1.69 -11.04 -0.10
C ARG A 63 0.63 -11.92 -0.74
#